data_AF-A0A7I0J5D5-F1
#
_entry.id   AF-A0A7I0J5D5-F1
#
_cell.length_a   1.000
_cell.length_b   1.000
_cell.length_c   1.000
_cell.angle_alpha   90.00
_cell.angle_beta   90.00
_cell.angle_gamma   90.00
#
_symmetry.space_group_name_H-M   'P 1'
#
loop_
_entity.id
_entity.type
_entity.pdbx_description
1 polymer ?
#
loop_
_entity_poly.entity_id
_entity_poly.type
_entity_poly.pdbx_seq_one_letter_code
_entity_poly.pdbx_strand_id
1 'polypeptide(L)'
;AQLILSSQPNGSENMQVMILAAIAAAKDHLRIGMAYFVPDDIALQQILDARRRGVSVDVIVPSSLTDVPLARKSSRYFWGDLLRAGVRIFEFQ
;
A
#
# COMPACT_ATOMS: atom_id res chain seq x y z
N ALA A 1 -2.22 -14.66 -10.33
CA ALA A 1 -2.72 -13.63 -9.41
C ALA A 1 -2.89 -14.25 -8.03
N GLN A 2 -2.50 -13.56 -6.95
CA GLN A 2 -2.66 -14.02 -5.56
C GLN A 2 -3.77 -13.18 -4.91
N LEU A 3 -4.82 -13.83 -4.38
CA LEU A 3 -5.93 -13.19 -3.68
C LEU A 3 -5.85 -13.56 -2.19
N ILE A 4 -5.92 -12.56 -1.31
CA ILE A 4 -5.84 -12.73 0.15
C ILE A 4 -7.08 -12.09 0.78
N LEU A 5 -7.84 -12.86 1.58
CA LEU A 5 -9.05 -12.43 2.28
C LEU A 5 -8.83 -12.62 3.79
N SER A 6 -9.09 -11.58 4.59
CA SER A 6 -8.63 -11.47 5.97
C SER A 6 -9.71 -11.60 7.05
N SER A 7 -10.89 -12.15 6.75
CA SER A 7 -12.06 -12.13 7.65
C SER A 7 -12.02 -13.20 8.76
N GLN A 8 -10.89 -13.41 9.46
CA GLN A 8 -10.78 -14.41 10.54
C GLN A 8 -10.39 -13.80 11.91
N PRO A 9 -10.72 -14.47 13.05
CA PRO A 9 -10.73 -13.83 14.38
C PRO A 9 -9.36 -13.42 14.93
N ASN A 10 -8.26 -13.98 14.42
CA ASN A 10 -6.87 -13.62 14.77
C ASN A 10 -6.22 -12.77 13.64
N GLY A 11 -7.02 -11.99 12.93
CA GLY A 11 -6.72 -11.52 11.58
C GLY A 11 -5.62 -10.46 11.43
N SER A 12 -5.26 -9.70 12.47
CA SER A 12 -4.38 -8.52 12.33
C SER A 12 -2.89 -8.84 12.16
N GLU A 13 -2.30 -9.69 13.02
CA GLU A 13 -0.88 -10.07 12.91
C GLU A 13 -0.64 -10.92 11.65
N ASN A 14 -1.55 -11.84 11.36
CA ASN A 14 -1.50 -12.62 10.13
C ASN A 14 -1.66 -11.74 8.88
N MET A 15 -2.48 -10.68 8.94
CA MET A 15 -2.65 -9.76 7.82
C MET A 15 -1.35 -9.02 7.50
N GLN A 16 -0.61 -8.54 8.49
CA GLN A 16 0.64 -7.80 8.25
C GLN A 16 1.71 -8.69 7.61
N VAL A 17 1.87 -9.93 8.10
CA VAL A 17 2.82 -10.87 7.48
C VAL A 17 2.38 -11.23 6.05
N MET A 18 1.09 -11.46 5.84
CA MET A 18 0.55 -11.80 4.53
C MET A 18 0.68 -10.66 3.52
N ILE A 19 0.46 -9.40 3.91
CA ILE A 19 0.65 -8.26 3.01
C ILE A 19 2.12 -8.10 2.63
N LEU A 20 3.04 -8.22 3.60
CA LEU A 20 4.47 -8.15 3.32
C LEU A 20 4.91 -9.28 2.37
N ALA A 21 4.42 -10.50 2.60
CA ALA A 21 4.68 -11.63 1.71
C ALA A 21 4.14 -11.38 0.29
N ALA A 22 2.95 -10.80 0.15
CA ALA A 22 2.36 -10.47 -1.14
C ALA A 22 3.16 -9.38 -1.89
N ILE A 23 3.63 -8.33 -1.18
CA ILE A 23 4.49 -7.29 -1.75
C ILE A 23 5.84 -7.88 -2.21
N ALA A 24 6.43 -8.74 -1.38
CA ALA A 24 7.70 -9.41 -1.69
C ALA A 24 7.58 -10.33 -2.92
N ALA A 25 6.45 -11.04 -3.06
CA ALA A 25 6.21 -11.96 -4.16
C ALA A 25 5.81 -11.29 -5.50
N ALA A 26 5.50 -9.99 -5.49
CA ALA A 26 5.09 -9.28 -6.71
C ALA A 26 6.21 -9.24 -7.76
N LYS A 27 5.86 -9.57 -9.01
CA LYS A 27 6.79 -9.68 -10.15
C LYS A 27 6.59 -8.60 -11.22
N ASP A 28 5.34 -8.37 -11.62
CA ASP A 28 5.03 -7.47 -12.74
C ASP A 28 4.24 -6.23 -12.27
N HIS A 29 3.22 -6.44 -11.45
CA HIS A 29 2.33 -5.39 -10.97
C HIS A 29 1.88 -5.62 -9.52
N LEU A 30 1.85 -4.55 -8.74
CA LEU A 30 1.36 -4.48 -7.37
C LEU A 30 0.34 -3.35 -7.27
N ARG A 31 -0.91 -3.69 -6.93
CA ARG A 31 -1.97 -2.72 -6.67
C ARG A 31 -2.39 -2.76 -5.22
N ILE A 32 -2.28 -1.63 -4.53
CA ILE A 32 -2.64 -1.45 -3.13
C ILE A 32 -3.85 -0.54 -3.09
N GLY A 33 -4.99 -1.08 -2.67
CA GLY A 33 -6.21 -0.30 -2.40
C GLY A 33 -6.47 -0.28 -0.91
N MET A 34 -6.41 0.89 -0.28
CA MET A 34 -6.63 1.04 1.16
C MET A 34 -7.39 2.33 1.45
N ALA A 35 -8.43 2.23 2.30
CA ALA A 35 -9.12 3.41 2.82
C ALA A 35 -8.20 4.30 3.66
N TYR A 36 -7.23 3.69 4.36
CA TYR A 36 -6.22 4.37 5.17
C TYR A 36 -4.82 3.88 4.81
N PHE A 37 -4.22 4.51 3.81
CA PHE A 37 -2.85 4.18 3.41
C PHE A 37 -1.84 4.94 4.29
N VAL A 38 -1.44 4.32 5.39
CA VAL A 38 -0.40 4.82 6.32
C VAL A 38 0.57 3.66 6.58
N PRO A 39 1.51 3.38 5.66
CA PRO A 39 2.45 2.28 5.82
C PRO A 39 3.40 2.55 7.00
N ASP A 40 3.84 1.47 7.66
CA ASP A 40 5.01 1.52 8.52
C ASP A 40 6.31 1.51 7.68
N ASP A 41 7.46 1.67 8.34
CA ASP A 41 8.76 1.73 7.67
C ASP A 41 9.07 0.45 6.88
N ILE A 42 8.65 -0.72 7.38
CA ILE A 42 8.90 -2.01 6.74
C ILE A 42 8.10 -2.11 5.44
N ALA A 43 6.80 -1.81 5.49
CA ALA A 43 5.92 -1.82 4.33
C ALA A 43 6.36 -0.78 3.29
N LEU A 44 6.76 0.42 3.74
CA LEU A 44 7.30 1.46 2.86
C LEU A 44 8.53 0.96 2.11
N GLN A 45 9.52 0.40 2.82
CA GLN A 45 10.72 -0.13 2.17
C GLN A 45 10.41 -1.27 1.20
N GLN A 46 9.50 -2.18 1.55
CA GLN A 46 9.10 -3.28 0.66
C GLN A 46 8.43 -2.78 -0.64
N ILE A 47 7.62 -1.72 -0.55
CA ILE A 47 7.03 -1.07 -1.73
C ILE A 47 8.12 -0.43 -2.61
N LEU A 48 9.08 0.27 -2.00
CA LEU A 48 10.21 0.87 -2.70
C LEU A 48 11.09 -0.21 -3.35
N ASP A 49 11.33 -1.33 -2.67
CA ASP A 49 12.06 -2.47 -3.22
C ASP A 49 11.32 -3.12 -4.38
N ALA A 50 10.00 -3.27 -4.30
CA ALA A 50 9.20 -3.74 -5.43
C ALA A 50 9.40 -2.82 -6.64
N ARG A 51 9.36 -1.49 -6.45
CA ARG A 51 9.67 -0.54 -7.53
C ARG A 51 11.09 -0.69 -8.07
N ARG A 52 12.10 -0.85 -7.21
CA ARG A 52 13.50 -1.09 -7.61
C ARG A 52 13.66 -2.37 -8.44
N ARG A 53 12.88 -3.42 -8.14
CA ARG A 53 12.83 -4.67 -8.94
C ARG A 53 12.17 -4.50 -10.32
N GLY A 54 11.61 -3.33 -10.63
CA GLY A 54 10.89 -3.08 -11.89
C GLY A 54 9.40 -3.36 -11.84
N VAL A 55 8.85 -3.75 -10.68
CA VAL A 55 7.41 -3.97 -10.50
C VAL A 55 6.68 -2.64 -10.66
N SER A 56 5.60 -2.62 -11.45
CA SER A 56 4.70 -1.47 -11.52
C SER A 56 3.85 -1.39 -10.26
N VAL A 57 3.88 -0.26 -9.54
CA VAL A 57 3.12 -0.12 -8.29
C VAL A 57 2.07 0.98 -8.40
N ASP A 58 0.83 0.63 -8.06
CA ASP A 58 -0.33 1.52 -7.96
C ASP A 58 -0.83 1.55 -6.53
N VAL A 59 -0.97 2.75 -5.97
CA VAL A 59 -1.62 2.98 -4.67
C VAL A 59 -2.91 3.75 -4.92
N ILE A 60 -4.03 3.19 -4.47
CA ILE A 60 -5.37 3.76 -4.61
C ILE A 60 -5.87 4.13 -3.22
N VAL A 61 -6.19 5.41 -3.03
CA VAL A 61 -6.63 5.98 -1.75
C VAL A 61 -7.90 6.80 -1.93
N PRO A 62 -8.70 7.03 -0.87
CA PRO A 62 -9.86 7.91 -0.95
C PRO A 62 -9.47 9.35 -1.30
N SER A 63 -10.36 10.03 -2.03
CA SER A 63 -10.29 11.48 -2.24
C SER A 63 -10.60 12.25 -0.95
N SER A 64 -11.05 13.51 -1.05
CA SER A 64 -11.35 14.35 0.12
C SER A 64 -12.51 13.81 0.96
N LEU A 65 -13.30 12.90 0.40
CA LEU A 65 -14.38 12.18 1.07
C LEU A 65 -13.78 11.03 1.88
N THR A 66 -13.30 11.35 3.09
CA THR A 66 -12.90 10.36 4.10
C THR A 66 -13.47 10.78 5.45
N ASP A 67 -13.92 9.78 6.20
CA ASP A 67 -14.31 9.87 7.61
C ASP A 67 -13.14 10.20 8.55
N VAL A 68 -11.89 9.97 8.11
CA VAL A 68 -10.68 10.26 8.91
C VAL A 68 -9.70 11.17 8.14
N PRO A 69 -9.88 12.51 8.19
CA PRO A 69 -9.00 13.46 7.50
C PRO A 69 -7.52 13.37 7.91
N LEU A 70 -7.25 12.96 9.15
CA LEU A 70 -5.88 12.77 9.63
C LEU A 70 -5.17 11.64 8.88
N ALA A 71 -5.86 10.53 8.58
CA ALA A 71 -5.27 9.42 7.83
C ALA A 71 -4.85 9.85 6.43
N ARG A 72 -5.64 10.71 5.76
CA ARG A 72 -5.28 11.33 4.48
C ARG A 72 -4.02 12.19 4.58
N LYS A 73 -3.88 13.00 5.64
CA LYS A 73 -2.68 13.83 5.86
C LYS A 73 -1.45 12.95 6.15
N SER A 74 -1.60 11.94 7.00
CA SER A 74 -0.54 10.98 7.32
C SER A 74 -0.13 10.18 6.08
N SER A 75 -1.07 9.81 5.22
CA SER A 75 -0.76 9.16 3.95
C SER A 75 0.18 10.01 3.09
N ARG A 76 -0.18 11.30 2.90
CA ARG A 76 0.57 12.25 2.07
C ARG A 76 2.01 12.48 2.54
N TYR A 77 2.31 12.26 3.83
CA TYR A 77 3.67 12.32 4.34
C TYR A 77 4.61 11.35 3.61
N PHE A 78 4.14 10.14 3.30
CA PHE A 78 4.95 9.09 2.63
C PHE A 78 5.01 9.24 1.11
N TRP A 79 4.14 10.08 0.51
CA TRP A 79 4.03 10.17 -0.95
C TRP A 79 5.31 10.68 -1.60
N GLY A 80 6.10 11.50 -0.91
CA GLY A 80 7.33 12.04 -1.46
C GLY A 80 8.30 10.95 -1.92
N ASP A 81 8.59 9.96 -1.06
CA ASP A 81 9.47 8.84 -1.39
C ASP A 81 8.87 7.91 -2.44
N LEU A 82 7.57 7.61 -2.30
CA LEU A 82 6.84 6.75 -3.23
C LEU A 82 6.82 7.33 -4.65
N LEU A 83 6.48 8.61 -4.79
CA LEU A 83 6.44 9.30 -6.08
C LEU A 83 7.82 9.40 -6.71
N ARG A 84 8.87 9.68 -5.93
CA ARG A 84 10.26 9.68 -6.43
C ARG A 84 10.70 8.30 -6.94
N ALA A 85 10.23 7.22 -6.33
CA ALA A 85 10.47 5.86 -6.80
C ALA A 85 9.59 5.47 -8.01
N GLY A 86 8.70 6.36 -8.47
CA GLY A 86 7.81 6.13 -9.60
C GLY A 86 6.58 5.26 -9.25
N VAL A 87 6.16 5.24 -7.98
CA VAL A 87 4.85 4.70 -7.59
C VAL A 87 3.76 5.63 -8.11
N ARG A 88 2.68 5.07 -8.66
CA ARG A 88 1.52 5.84 -9.12
C ARG A 88 0.48 5.89 -8.01
N ILE A 89 0.08 7.10 -7.63
CA ILE A 89 -0.93 7.32 -6.59
C ILE A 89 -2.21 7.83 -7.25
N PHE A 90 -3.33 7.15 -6.98
CA PHE A 90 -4.65 7.48 -7.48
C PHE A 90 -5.57 7.82 -6.31
N GLU A 91 -6.28 8.93 -6.40
CA GLU A 91 -7.37 9.27 -5.49
C GLU A 91 -8.69 8.88 -6.18
N PHE A 92 -9.49 7.98 -5.58
CA PHE A 92 -10.79 7.61 -6.13
C PHE A 92 -11.87 8.62 -5.72
N GLN A 93 -12.77 8.95 -6.66
CA GLN A 93 -13.88 9.89 -6.49
C GLN A 93 -15.15 9.18 -6.05
#